data_AF-A0A1E4MCF9-F1
#
_entry.id   AF-A0A1E4MCF9-F1
#
_cell.length_a   1.000
_cell.length_b   1.000
_cell.length_c   1.000
_cell.angle_alpha   90.00
_cell.angle_beta   90.00
_cell.angle_gamma   90.00
#
_symmetry.space_group_name_H-M   'P 1'
#
loop_
_entity.id
_entity.type
_entity.pdbx_description
1 polymer ?
#
loop_
_entity_poly.entity_id
_entity_poly.type
_entity_poly.pdbx_seq_one_letter_code
_entity_poly.pdbx_strand_id
1 'polypeptide(L)'
;MHIGMMEAIALITIVFALQCGSKAEKWGGFTLVAMGVIHAIGDATLPLITAQPLAGQIAAHVVGLTMLVVISIRSTRWWPLFSAAFLLISLVSYAAGAAIGGDTAHVLAWVSWWAASAVTFAVFWGTVIDLARKHSRSRKPINEGEIKHGDTRDRI
;
A
#
# COMPACT_ATOMS: atom_id res chain seq x y z
N MET A 1 22.18 -0.86 11.78
CA MET A 1 21.63 0.52 11.91
C MET A 1 20.63 0.91 10.81
N HIS A 2 20.00 -0.05 10.09
CA HIS A 2 19.07 0.23 8.96
C HIS A 2 17.59 -0.06 9.26
N ILE A 3 17.26 -0.79 10.34
CA ILE A 3 15.89 -1.27 10.64
C ILE A 3 14.96 -0.10 10.99
N GLY A 4 15.40 0.86 11.81
CA GLY A 4 14.56 2.01 12.21
C GLY A 4 14.22 2.98 11.07
N MET A 5 14.97 2.99 9.97
CA MET A 5 14.69 3.89 8.84
C MET A 5 13.45 3.46 8.07
N MET A 6 13.26 2.15 7.87
CA MET A 6 12.11 1.64 7.13
C MET A 6 10.81 1.74 7.93
N GLU A 7 10.88 1.53 9.24
CA GLU A 7 9.75 1.76 10.15
C GLU A 7 9.34 3.24 10.15
N ALA A 8 10.31 4.16 10.18
CA ALA A 8 10.04 5.59 10.06
C ALA A 8 9.39 5.95 8.72
N ILE A 9 9.88 5.39 7.61
CA ILE A 9 9.29 5.61 6.27
C ILE A 9 7.86 5.05 6.22
N ALA A 10 7.61 3.88 6.79
CA ALA A 10 6.28 3.29 6.86
C ALA A 10 5.32 4.16 7.69
N LEU A 11 5.76 4.65 8.84
CA LEU A 11 4.98 5.56 9.69
C LEU A 11 4.67 6.88 8.97
N ILE A 12 5.66 7.51 8.35
CA ILE A 12 5.46 8.74 7.56
C ILE A 12 4.45 8.47 6.44
N THR A 13 4.58 7.34 5.74
CA THR A 13 3.67 6.95 4.66
C THR A 13 2.24 6.75 5.17
N ILE A 14 2.07 6.06 6.30
CA ILE A 14 0.77 5.85 6.94
C ILE A 14 0.13 7.20 7.27
N VAL A 15 0.84 8.07 8.00
CA VAL A 15 0.33 9.39 8.40
C VAL A 15 -0.01 10.22 7.16
N PHE A 16 0.86 10.23 6.16
CA PHE A 16 0.66 10.97 4.92
C PHE A 16 -0.55 10.47 4.14
N ALA A 17 -0.71 9.15 3.99
CA ALA A 17 -1.86 8.55 3.31
C ALA A 17 -3.18 8.83 4.04
N LEU A 18 -3.17 8.78 5.38
CA LEU A 18 -4.35 9.04 6.20
C LEU A 18 -4.79 10.51 6.16
N GLN A 19 -3.84 11.45 6.15
CA GLN A 19 -4.13 12.88 6.15
C GLN A 19 -4.43 13.43 4.75
N CYS A 20 -3.61 13.08 3.74
CA CYS A 20 -3.66 13.70 2.42
C CYS A 20 -4.35 12.84 1.35
N GLY A 21 -4.44 11.53 1.57
CA GLY A 21 -4.97 10.57 0.60
C GLY A 21 -6.48 10.65 0.37
N SER A 22 -6.93 10.22 -0.80
CA SER A 22 -8.34 9.90 -1.02
C SER A 22 -8.71 8.58 -0.34
N LYS A 23 -9.99 8.17 -0.45
CA LYS A 23 -10.50 6.95 0.20
C LYS A 23 -9.58 5.74 -0.01
N ALA A 24 -9.12 5.47 -1.23
CA ALA A 24 -8.26 4.33 -1.54
C ALA A 24 -6.90 4.41 -0.82
N GLU A 25 -6.26 5.57 -0.84
CA GLU A 25 -4.97 5.82 -0.19
C GLU A 25 -5.07 5.67 1.33
N LYS A 26 -6.17 6.17 1.94
CA LYS A 26 -6.45 5.96 3.37
C LYS A 26 -6.56 4.47 3.71
N TRP A 27 -7.26 3.70 2.88
CA TRP A 27 -7.31 2.24 3.02
C TRP A 27 -5.94 1.57 2.84
N GLY A 28 -5.08 2.11 1.97
CA GLY A 28 -3.67 1.70 1.88
C GLY A 28 -2.89 1.94 3.17
N GLY A 29 -3.07 3.12 3.79
CA GLY A 29 -2.49 3.42 5.11
C GLY A 29 -2.99 2.46 6.20
N PHE A 30 -4.29 2.17 6.26
CA PHE A 30 -4.84 1.18 7.20
C PHE A 30 -4.30 -0.23 6.96
N THR A 31 -4.05 -0.60 5.70
CA THR A 31 -3.47 -1.90 5.36
C THR A 31 -2.06 -2.02 5.93
N LEU A 32 -1.22 -0.98 5.79
CA LEU A 32 0.13 -0.95 6.37
C LEU A 32 0.09 -1.06 7.91
N VAL A 33 -0.86 -0.38 8.57
CA VAL A 33 -1.07 -0.51 10.02
C VAL A 33 -1.42 -1.95 10.39
N ALA A 34 -2.39 -2.56 9.71
CA ALA A 34 -2.82 -3.94 9.99
C ALA A 34 -1.66 -4.94 9.80
N MET A 35 -0.88 -4.79 8.72
CA MET A 35 0.31 -5.62 8.47
C MET A 35 1.33 -5.46 9.61
N GLY A 36 1.63 -4.22 10.01
CA GLY A 36 2.59 -3.94 11.09
C GLY A 36 2.16 -4.51 12.44
N VAL A 37 0.87 -4.40 12.78
CA VAL A 37 0.31 -4.98 14.02
C VAL A 37 0.42 -6.50 14.02
N ILE A 38 0.04 -7.16 12.93
CA ILE A 38 0.12 -8.64 12.84
C ILE A 38 1.57 -9.11 12.93
N HIS A 39 2.49 -8.40 12.28
CA HIS A 39 3.92 -8.69 12.36
C HIS A 39 4.43 -8.57 13.81
N ALA A 40 4.12 -7.47 14.49
CA ALA A 40 4.53 -7.23 15.88
C ALA A 40 3.93 -8.26 16.86
N ILE A 41 2.67 -8.68 16.67
CA ILE A 41 2.05 -9.74 17.47
C ILE A 41 2.77 -11.08 17.21
N GLY A 42 3.10 -11.37 15.95
CA GLY A 42 3.84 -12.58 15.59
C GLY A 42 5.19 -12.65 16.29
N ASP A 43 5.94 -11.55 16.28
CA ASP A 43 7.23 -11.44 16.97
C ASP A 43 7.10 -11.56 18.50
N ALA A 44 6.02 -11.04 19.09
CA ALA A 44 5.79 -11.09 20.53
C ALA A 44 5.30 -12.45 21.05
N THR A 45 4.62 -13.24 20.20
CA THR A 45 3.94 -14.48 20.61
C THR A 45 4.71 -15.75 20.27
N LEU A 46 5.62 -15.71 19.30
CA LEU A 46 6.43 -16.85 18.88
C LEU A 46 7.88 -16.61 19.31
N PRO A 47 8.30 -17.03 20.53
CA PRO A 47 9.68 -16.88 20.96
C PRO A 47 10.62 -17.64 20.00
N LEU A 48 11.78 -17.04 19.75
CA LEU A 48 12.85 -17.39 18.79
C LEU A 48 13.30 -18.87 18.69
N ILE A 49 12.78 -19.77 19.53
CA ILE A 49 13.39 -21.07 19.84
C ILE A 49 12.79 -22.23 19.03
N THR A 50 11.58 -22.15 18.47
CA THR A 50 10.95 -23.35 17.87
C THR A 50 10.33 -23.21 16.47
N ALA A 51 10.29 -22.02 15.89
CA ALA A 51 10.02 -21.85 14.47
C ALA A 51 10.55 -20.46 14.09
N GLN A 52 11.21 -20.36 12.93
CA GLN A 52 11.60 -19.08 12.37
C GLN A 52 10.40 -18.11 12.42
N PRO A 53 10.60 -16.80 12.62
CA PRO A 53 9.56 -15.76 12.71
C PRO A 53 8.71 -15.56 11.42
N LEU A 54 8.53 -16.62 10.62
CA LEU A 54 7.78 -16.72 9.39
C LEU A 54 6.26 -16.57 9.59
N ALA A 55 5.68 -17.12 10.65
CA ALA A 55 4.21 -17.19 10.76
C ALA A 55 3.56 -15.81 10.86
N GLY A 56 4.13 -14.90 11.66
CA GLY A 56 3.68 -13.51 11.75
C GLY A 56 3.84 -12.75 10.43
N GLN A 57 4.95 -12.97 9.72
CA GLN A 57 5.22 -12.36 8.42
C GLN A 57 4.25 -12.85 7.34
N ILE A 58 4.03 -14.16 7.25
CA ILE A 58 3.08 -14.77 6.31
C ILE A 58 1.67 -14.24 6.59
N ALA A 59 1.24 -14.23 7.86
CA ALA A 59 -0.08 -13.71 8.23
C ALA A 59 -0.25 -12.23 7.84
N ALA A 60 0.76 -11.40 8.11
CA ALA A 60 0.77 -10.00 7.69
C ALA A 60 0.65 -9.87 6.17
N HIS A 61 1.38 -10.66 5.40
CA HIS A 61 1.35 -10.62 3.93
C HIS A 61 0.04 -11.12 3.35
N VAL A 62 -0.58 -12.15 3.93
CA VAL A 62 -1.92 -12.61 3.55
C VAL A 62 -2.94 -11.51 3.77
N VAL A 63 -2.95 -10.87 4.95
CA VAL A 63 -3.88 -9.78 5.26
C VAL A 63 -3.64 -8.58 4.33
N GLY A 64 -2.38 -8.20 4.13
CA GLY A 64 -2.00 -7.15 3.18
C GLY A 64 -2.50 -7.46 1.77
N LEU A 65 -2.29 -8.67 1.29
CA LEU A 65 -2.74 -9.12 -0.03
C LEU A 65 -4.26 -9.04 -0.15
N THR A 66 -5.00 -9.59 0.82
CA THR A 66 -6.46 -9.58 0.80
C THR A 66 -7.00 -8.15 0.78
N MET A 67 -6.49 -7.26 1.63
CA MET A 67 -6.91 -5.86 1.67
C MET A 67 -6.59 -5.14 0.35
N LEU A 68 -5.40 -5.33 -0.21
CA LEU A 68 -4.99 -4.71 -1.47
C LEU A 68 -5.81 -5.20 -2.66
N VAL A 69 -6.18 -6.47 -2.69
CA VAL A 69 -7.09 -7.02 -3.71
C VAL A 69 -8.47 -6.37 -3.59
N VAL A 70 -9.01 -6.24 -2.37
CA VAL A 70 -10.30 -5.56 -2.14
C VAL A 70 -10.24 -4.09 -2.56
N ILE A 71 -9.14 -3.39 -2.24
CA ILE A 71 -8.92 -2.01 -2.69
C ILE A 71 -8.87 -1.97 -4.23
N SER A 72 -8.13 -2.88 -4.86
CA SER A 72 -7.98 -2.95 -6.33
C SER A 72 -9.32 -3.17 -7.05
N ILE A 73 -10.21 -4.00 -6.50
CA ILE A 73 -11.54 -4.23 -7.10
C ILE A 73 -12.40 -2.97 -7.02
N ARG A 74 -12.22 -2.17 -5.95
CA ARG A 74 -13.05 -0.98 -5.67
C ARG A 74 -12.43 0.33 -6.16
N SER A 75 -11.27 0.29 -6.81
CA SER A 75 -10.45 1.47 -7.08
C SER A 75 -9.74 1.35 -8.43
N THR A 76 -9.76 2.41 -9.24
CA THR A 76 -9.03 2.49 -10.52
C THR A 76 -7.56 2.89 -10.35
N ARG A 77 -7.03 2.79 -9.13
CA ARG A 77 -5.62 3.12 -8.83
C ARG A 77 -4.72 1.97 -9.30
N TRP A 78 -3.54 2.31 -9.79
CA TRP A 78 -2.55 1.33 -10.27
C TRP A 78 -1.82 0.61 -9.12
N TRP A 79 -1.60 1.35 -8.01
CA TRP A 79 -0.74 0.92 -6.91
C TRP A 79 -1.26 -0.27 -6.09
N PRO A 80 -2.58 -0.49 -5.88
CA PRO A 80 -3.06 -1.64 -5.09
C PRO A 80 -2.73 -2.97 -5.75
N LEU A 81 -2.95 -3.09 -7.06
CA LEU A 81 -2.65 -4.32 -7.81
C LEU A 81 -1.14 -4.57 -7.87
N PHE A 82 -0.36 -3.51 -8.09
CA PHE A 82 1.10 -3.59 -8.04
C PHE A 82 1.59 -4.12 -6.69
N SER A 83 1.09 -3.56 -5.59
CA SER A 83 1.43 -3.97 -4.22
C SER A 83 1.02 -5.42 -3.93
N ALA A 84 -0.17 -5.81 -4.39
CA ALA A 84 -0.67 -7.19 -4.26
C ALA A 84 0.23 -8.20 -4.99
N ALA A 85 0.76 -7.87 -6.17
CA ALA A 85 1.67 -8.73 -6.91
C ALA A 85 2.97 -8.99 -6.11
N PHE A 86 3.55 -7.97 -5.48
CA PHE A 86 4.76 -8.14 -4.66
C PHE A 86 4.51 -8.99 -3.41
N LEU A 87 3.36 -8.81 -2.74
CA LEU A 87 2.99 -9.67 -1.63
C LEU A 87 2.75 -11.12 -2.08
N LEU A 88 2.17 -11.33 -3.25
CA LEU A 88 1.98 -12.66 -3.82
C LEU A 88 3.34 -13.32 -4.12
N ILE A 89 4.31 -12.60 -4.70
CA ILE A 89 5.67 -13.11 -4.92
C ILE A 89 6.31 -13.53 -3.60
N SER A 90 6.13 -12.73 -2.55
CA SER A 90 6.64 -13.08 -1.21
C SER A 90 5.98 -14.34 -0.65
N LEU A 91 4.66 -14.48 -0.76
CA LEU A 91 3.94 -15.68 -0.32
C LEU A 91 4.34 -16.94 -1.10
N VAL A 92 4.51 -16.83 -2.41
CA VAL A 92 4.99 -17.93 -3.26
C VAL A 92 6.42 -18.32 -2.86
N SER A 93 7.25 -17.34 -2.51
CA SER A 93 8.61 -17.59 -2.04
C SER A 93 8.61 -18.36 -0.71
N TYR A 94 7.73 -18.02 0.24
CA TYR A 94 7.55 -18.82 1.47
C TYR A 94 7.10 -20.25 1.18
N ALA A 95 6.14 -20.44 0.26
CA ALA A 95 5.68 -21.77 -0.13
C ALA A 95 6.80 -22.60 -0.79
N ALA A 96 7.61 -21.98 -1.66
CA ALA A 96 8.75 -22.62 -2.29
C ALA A 96 9.85 -22.97 -1.27
N GLY A 97 10.17 -22.07 -0.35
CA GLY A 97 11.15 -22.31 0.72
C GLY A 97 10.74 -23.48 1.62
N ALA A 98 9.46 -23.55 1.99
CA ALA A 98 8.92 -24.66 2.78
C ALA A 98 9.01 -26.02 2.06
N ALA A 99 8.88 -26.04 0.73
CA ALA A 99 8.97 -27.27 -0.07
C ALA A 99 10.40 -27.78 -0.26
N ILE A 100 11.39 -26.89 -0.26
CA ILE A 100 12.80 -27.23 -0.56
C ILE A 100 13.55 -27.70 0.70
N GLY A 101 13.07 -27.38 1.92
CA GLY A 101 13.60 -27.92 3.18
C GLY A 101 15.02 -27.48 3.56
N GLY A 102 15.55 -26.43 2.93
CA GLY A 102 16.90 -25.90 3.20
C GLY A 102 16.91 -24.60 4.03
N ASP A 103 18.10 -24.17 4.45
CA ASP A 103 18.35 -22.91 5.17
C ASP A 103 18.14 -21.67 4.28
N THR A 104 16.86 -21.39 4.01
CA THR A 104 16.40 -20.31 3.13
C THR A 104 15.93 -19.09 3.92
N ALA A 105 16.11 -19.09 5.25
CA ALA A 105 15.57 -18.08 6.17
C ALA A 105 15.97 -16.66 5.79
N HIS A 106 17.25 -16.47 5.47
CA HIS A 106 17.80 -15.16 5.12
C HIS A 106 17.27 -14.65 3.77
N VAL A 107 17.07 -15.54 2.80
CA VAL A 107 16.50 -15.19 1.49
C VAL A 107 15.02 -14.82 1.64
N LEU A 108 14.27 -15.59 2.43
CA LEU A 108 12.86 -15.34 2.70
C LEU A 108 12.64 -14.03 3.47
N ALA A 109 13.49 -13.75 4.47
CA ALA A 109 13.46 -12.47 5.18
C ALA A 109 13.75 -11.29 4.23
N TRP A 110 14.70 -11.45 3.31
CA TRP A 110 15.02 -10.41 2.32
C TRP A 110 13.85 -10.18 1.34
N VAL A 111 13.25 -11.24 0.80
CA VAL A 111 12.07 -11.14 -0.07
C VAL A 111 10.90 -10.50 0.67
N SER A 112 10.70 -10.86 1.94
CA SER A 112 9.64 -10.28 2.77
C SER A 112 9.81 -8.78 2.96
N TRP A 113 11.04 -8.36 3.28
CA TRP A 113 11.38 -6.97 3.46
C TRP A 113 11.16 -6.16 2.18
N TRP A 114 11.55 -6.71 1.02
CA TRP A 114 11.32 -6.09 -0.28
C TRP A 114 9.82 -5.93 -0.60
N ALA A 115 9.01 -6.94 -0.30
CA ALA A 115 7.58 -6.89 -0.55
C ALA A 115 6.91 -5.80 0.32
N ALA A 116 7.19 -5.75 1.62
CA ALA A 116 6.68 -4.71 2.51
C ALA A 116 7.14 -3.29 2.09
N SER A 117 8.37 -3.16 1.62
CA SER A 117 8.92 -1.91 1.07
C SER A 117 8.17 -1.47 -0.19
N ALA A 118 7.88 -2.41 -1.10
CA ALA A 118 7.14 -2.14 -2.32
C ALA A 118 5.71 -1.65 -2.03
N VAL A 119 5.00 -2.26 -1.06
CA VAL A 119 3.67 -1.78 -0.63
C VAL A 119 3.77 -0.35 -0.09
N THR A 120 4.72 -0.10 0.81
CA THR A 120 4.92 1.24 1.41
C THR A 120 5.19 2.30 0.35
N PHE A 121 6.12 2.01 -0.57
CA PHE A 121 6.47 2.92 -1.66
C PHE A 121 5.29 3.18 -2.60
N ALA A 122 4.53 2.14 -2.94
CA ALA A 122 3.38 2.24 -3.83
C ALA A 122 2.24 3.06 -3.20
N VAL A 123 1.97 2.87 -1.90
CA VAL A 123 0.99 3.70 -1.15
C VAL A 123 1.45 5.16 -1.10
N PHE A 124 2.73 5.40 -0.82
CA PHE A 124 3.31 6.75 -0.78
C PHE A 124 3.13 7.48 -2.12
N TRP A 125 3.63 6.91 -3.22
CA TRP A 125 3.51 7.53 -4.54
C TRP A 125 2.08 7.59 -5.05
N GLY A 126 1.25 6.61 -4.72
CA GLY A 126 -0.19 6.67 -4.96
C GLY A 126 -0.83 7.91 -4.35
N THR A 127 -0.44 8.24 -3.11
CA THR A 127 -0.88 9.43 -2.39
C THR A 127 -0.34 10.73 -3.00
N VAL A 128 0.95 10.78 -3.34
CA VAL A 128 1.57 11.95 -3.99
C VAL A 128 0.88 12.26 -5.33
N ILE A 129 0.67 11.24 -6.17
CA ILE A 129 0.03 11.40 -7.47
C ILE A 129 -1.43 11.85 -7.31
N ASP A 130 -2.15 11.30 -6.33
CA ASP A 130 -3.52 11.74 -6.03
C ASP A 130 -3.58 13.21 -5.64
N LEU A 131 -2.67 13.65 -4.76
CA LEU A 131 -2.58 15.04 -4.32
C LEU A 131 -2.25 15.98 -5.49
N ALA A 132 -1.27 15.60 -6.33
CA ALA A 132 -0.91 16.36 -7.52
C ALA A 132 -2.09 16.52 -8.50
N ARG A 133 -2.89 15.46 -8.69
CA ARG A 133 -4.10 15.49 -9.52
C ARG A 133 -5.18 16.41 -8.94
N LYS A 134 -5.39 16.38 -7.62
CA LYS A 134 -6.32 17.30 -6.94
C LYS A 134 -5.90 18.75 -7.12
N HIS A 135 -4.62 19.05 -6.94
CA HIS A 135 -4.08 20.40 -7.10
C HIS A 135 -4.20 20.92 -8.54
N SER A 136 -3.92 20.06 -9.52
CA SER A 136 -4.09 20.40 -10.95
C SER A 136 -5.55 20.71 -11.30
N ARG A 137 -6.52 19.93 -10.78
CA ARG A 137 -7.95 20.20 -10.98
C ARG A 137 -8.40 21.50 -10.32
N SER A 138 -7.88 21.81 -9.13
CA SER A 138 -8.18 23.05 -8.42
C SER A 138 -7.62 24.30 -9.12
N ARG A 139 -6.59 24.16 -9.96
CA ARG A 139 -5.99 25.27 -10.72
C ARG A 139 -6.64 25.53 -12.07
N LYS A 140 -7.59 24.71 -12.52
CA LYS A 140 -8.35 25.04 -13.73
C LYS A 140 -9.24 26.26 -13.44
N PRO A 141 -9.06 27.41 -14.13
CA PRO A 141 -9.93 28.56 -13.94
C PRO A 141 -11.35 28.22 -14.41
N ILE A 142 -12.35 28.79 -13.73
CA ILE A 142 -13.80 28.57 -13.90
C ILE A 142 -14.32 29.09 -15.27
N ASN A 143 -13.44 29.47 -16.20
CA ASN A 143 -13.78 30.31 -17.36
C ASN A 143 -13.93 29.58 -18.71
N GLU A 144 -14.24 28.29 -18.75
CA GLU A 144 -14.50 27.58 -20.03
C GLU A 144 -15.96 27.14 -20.24
N GLY A 145 -16.90 27.65 -19.44
CA GLY A 145 -18.31 27.22 -19.50
C GLY A 145 -19.39 28.30 -19.62
N GLU A 146 -19.07 29.60 -19.52
CA GLU A 146 -20.09 30.66 -19.50
C GLU A 146 -19.90 31.69 -20.62
N ILE A 147 -19.59 31.21 -21.84
CA ILE A 147 -19.95 31.99 -23.03
C ILE A 147 -21.42 31.69 -23.28
N LYS A 148 -22.26 32.56 -22.73
CA LYS A 148 -23.71 32.65 -22.98
C LYS A 148 -23.99 32.46 -24.47
N HIS A 149 -24.47 31.28 -24.83
CA HIS A 149 -25.06 31.06 -26.15
C HIS A 149 -26.35 31.88 -26.20
N GLY A 150 -26.45 32.71 -27.24
CA GLY A 150 -27.32 33.88 -27.28
C GLY A 150 -28.79 33.58 -27.04
N ASP A 151 -29.37 34.37 -26.16
CA ASP A 151 -30.80 34.63 -26.16
C ASP A 151 -31.02 36.06 -26.70
N THR A 152 -31.04 36.15 -28.03
CA THR A 152 -31.44 37.34 -28.78
C THR A 152 -32.89 37.19 -29.26
N ARG A 153 -33.78 36.65 -28.43
CA ARG A 153 -35.21 36.54 -28.72
C ARG A 153 -36.07 37.36 -27.77
N ASP A 154 -35.82 38.66 -27.69
CA ASP A 154 -36.77 39.63 -27.08
C ASP A 154 -36.59 41.03 -27.69
N ARG A 155 -36.74 41.13 -29.02
CA ARG A 155 -37.06 42.39 -29.70
C ARG A 155 -38.11 42.13 -30.77
N ILE A 156 -39.37 42.21 -30.36
CA ILE A 156 -40.52 42.52 -31.20
C ILE A 156 -41.06 43.85 -30.70
#